data_AF-A0AA86T802-F1
#
_entry.id   AF-A0AA86T802-F1
#
_cell.length_a   1.000
_cell.length_b   1.000
_cell.length_c   1.000
_cell.angle_alpha   90.00
_cell.angle_beta   90.00
_cell.angle_gamma   90.00
#
_symmetry.space_group_name_H-M   'P 1'
#
loop_
_entity.id
_entity.type
_entity.pdbx_description
1 polymer ?
#
loop_
_entity_poly.entity_id
_entity_poly.type
_entity_poly.pdbx_seq_one_letter_code
_entity_poly.pdbx_strand_id
1 'polypeptide(L)' 'MDGTKPLIHLVNRTINLHRILYCERQVYQDEWTVKVFLTGQTTPLVLCQAEAKLFWSHLEGMSTTLG' A
#
# COMPACT_ATOMS: atom_id res chain seq x y z
N MET A 1 -18.91 7.20 -13.52
CA MET A 1 -17.84 6.96 -12.53
C MET A 1 -16.55 6.92 -13.30
N ASP A 2 -15.71 7.92 -13.11
CA ASP A 2 -14.44 8.06 -13.83
C ASP A 2 -13.58 6.81 -13.57
N GLY A 3 -13.03 6.22 -14.63
CA GLY A 3 -12.36 4.90 -14.64
C GLY A 3 -10.96 4.94 -14.05
N THR A 4 -10.66 5.91 -13.19
CA THR A 4 -9.35 6.10 -12.59
C THR A 4 -9.18 5.07 -11.47
N LYS A 5 -8.42 4.01 -11.76
CA LYS A 5 -8.00 3.03 -10.75
C LYS A 5 -7.30 3.78 -9.61
N PRO A 6 -7.67 3.61 -8.33
CA PRO A 6 -6.98 4.27 -7.23
C PRO A 6 -5.52 3.83 -7.19
N LEU A 7 -4.65 4.80 -7.47
CA LEU A 7 -3.20 4.67 -7.45
C LEU A 7 -2.68 5.38 -6.20
N ILE A 8 -1.78 4.73 -5.46
CA ILE A 8 -0.98 5.37 -4.42
C ILE A 8 0.41 5.64 -4.99
N HIS A 9 0.83 6.89 -4.96
CA HIS A 9 2.19 7.28 -5.31
C HIS A 9 3.04 7.32 -4.04
N LEU A 10 4.00 6.42 -3.97
CA LEU A 10 5.09 6.45 -3.01
C LEU A 10 6.33 7.03 -3.68
N VAL A 11 7.34 7.37 -2.89
CA VAL A 11 8.55 8.12 -3.32
C VAL A 11 9.17 7.56 -4.61
N ASN A 12 9.26 6.23 -4.74
CA ASN A 12 9.91 5.58 -5.88
C ASN A 12 8.98 4.62 -6.67
N ARG A 13 7.68 4.59 -6.37
CA ARG A 13 6.77 3.58 -6.93
C ARG A 13 5.32 4.00 -6.90
N THR A 14 4.54 3.44 -7.82
CA THR A 14 3.08 3.61 -7.84
C THR A 14 2.41 2.27 -7.61
N ILE A 15 1.49 2.21 -6.65
CA ILE A 15 0.74 1.00 -6.28
C ILE A 15 -0.69 1.13 -6.76
N ASN A 16 -1.18 0.14 -7.51
CA ASN A 16 -2.58 0.05 -7.89
C ASN A 16 -3.35 -0.73 -6.84
N LEU A 17 -4.30 -0.08 -6.15
CA LEU A 17 -5.01 -0.71 -5.04
C LEU A 17 -5.88 -1.90 -5.47
N HIS A 18 -6.42 -1.91 -6.69
CA HIS A 18 -7.19 -3.07 -7.19
C HIS A 18 -6.36 -4.33 -7.36
N ARG A 19 -5.03 -4.21 -7.39
CA ARG A 19 -4.15 -5.37 -7.48
C ARG A 19 -3.75 -5.90 -6.11
N ILE A 20 -4.07 -5.23 -5.01
CA ILE A 20 -3.70 -5.71 -3.67
C ILE A 20 -4.59 -6.88 -3.29
N LEU A 21 -3.95 -8.00 -2.94
CA LEU A 21 -4.60 -9.19 -2.41
C LEU A 21 -4.69 -9.11 -0.88
N TYR A 22 -3.56 -8.91 -0.23
CA TYR A 22 -3.46 -8.70 1.21
C TYR A 22 -2.13 -8.03 1.57
N CYS A 23 -2.03 -7.56 2.81
CA CYS A 23 -0.83 -6.97 3.37
C CYS A 23 -0.43 -7.71 4.65
N GLU A 24 0.87 -7.87 4.88
CA GLU A 24 1.44 -8.43 6.10
C GLU A 24 2.40 -7.41 6.72
N ARG A 25 2.23 -7.11 8.00
CA ARG A 25 3.18 -6.30 8.77
C ARG A 25 4.22 -7.22 9.41
N GLN A 26 5.48 -6.90 9.20
CA GLN A 26 6.60 -7.58 9.86
C GLN A 26 7.34 -6.59 10.75
N VAL A 27 7.58 -6.99 12.00
CA VAL A 27 8.30 -6.17 13.00
C VAL A 27 9.58 -6.91 13.37
N TYR A 28 10.70 -6.20 13.32
CA TYR A 28 11.99 -6.71 13.76
C TYR A 28 12.67 -5.65 14.62
N GLN A 29 12.79 -5.93 15.92
CA GLN A 29 13.26 -4.95 16.92
C GLN A 29 12.43 -3.65 16.83
N ASP A 30 13.09 -2.52 16.60
CA ASP A 30 12.48 -1.20 16.52
C ASP A 30 12.06 -0.79 15.09
N GLU A 31 12.30 -1.65 14.11
CA GLU A 31 11.92 -1.44 12.72
C GLU A 31 10.71 -2.29 12.34
N TRP A 32 9.87 -1.77 11.45
CA TRP A 32 8.81 -2.55 10.84
C TRP A 32 8.67 -2.26 9.35
N THR A 33 8.21 -3.29 8.64
CA THR A 33 7.96 -3.26 7.20
C THR A 33 6.57 -3.79 6.90
N VAL A 34 6.04 -3.47 5.72
CA VAL A 34 4.80 -4.05 5.21
C VAL A 34 5.09 -4.74 3.89
N LYS A 35 4.73 -6.02 3.81
CA LYS A 35 4.67 -6.76 2.56
C LYS A 35 3.29 -6.57 1.95
N VAL A 36 3.24 -6.07 0.72
CA VAL A 36 2.02 -5.92 -0.06
C VAL A 36 2.04 -6.97 -1.16
N PHE A 37 1.08 -7.90 -1.12
CA PHE A 37 0.96 -8.96 -2.11
C PHE A 37 0.04 -8.50 -3.23
N LEU A 38 0.53 -8.53 -4.47
CA LEU A 38 -0.17 -8.03 -5.63
C LEU A 38 -0.57 -9.17 -6.58
N THR A 39 -1.77 -9.12 -7.15
CA THR A 39 -2.23 -10.06 -8.18
C THR A 39 -1.29 -10.02 -9.38
N GLY A 40 -0.82 -11.20 -9.79
CA GLY A 40 0.11 -11.36 -10.91
C GLY A 40 1.55 -10.97 -10.59
N GLN A 41 1.93 -10.81 -9.32
CA GLN A 41 3.31 -10.70 -8.89
C GLN A 41 3.68 -11.87 -7.98
N THR A 42 4.85 -12.46 -8.19
CA THR A 42 5.37 -13.58 -7.38
C THR A 42 6.11 -13.10 -6.15
N THR A 43 6.72 -11.91 -6.21
CA THR A 43 7.44 -11.28 -5.10
C THR A 43 6.60 -10.19 -4.48
N PRO A 44 6.43 -10.17 -3.14
CA PRO A 44 5.71 -9.10 -2.47
C PRO A 44 6.49 -7.78 -2.57
N LEU A 45 5.75 -6.69 -2.63
CA LEU A 45 6.31 -5.37 -2.50
C LEU A 45 6.62 -5.11 -1.03
N VAL A 46 7.89 -4.89 -0.69
CA VAL A 46 8.28 -4.54 0.67
C VAL A 46 8.31 -3.01 0.80
N LEU A 47 7.53 -2.50 1.74
CA LEU A 47 7.50 -1.11 2.16
C LEU A 47 8.29 -0.95 3.45
N CYS A 48 9.22 -0.01 3.48
CA CYS A 48 9.84 0.40 4.74
C CYS A 48 8.82 1.15 5.62
N GLN A 49 9.18 1.39 6.88
CA GLN A 49 8.32 2.08 7.83
C GLN A 49 7.79 3.43 7.32
N ALA A 50 8.61 4.23 6.64
CA ALA A 50 8.18 5.52 6.09
C ALA A 50 7.17 5.35 4.93
N GLU A 51 7.46 4.43 4.00
CA GLU A 51 6.57 4.11 2.88
C GLU A 51 5.24 3.52 3.38
N ALA A 52 5.28 2.65 4.40
CA ALA A 52 4.12 2.02 4.98
C ALA A 52 3.19 3.02 5.69
N LYS A 53 3.76 4.04 6.36
CA LYS A 53 2.98 5.14 6.95
C LYS A 53 2.26 5.96 5.87
N LEU A 54 2.96 6.33 4.80
CA LEU A 54 2.36 7.04 3.67
C LEU A 54 1.26 6.22 3.00
N PHE A 55 1.54 4.93 2.77
CA PHE A 55 0.57 3.99 2.22
C PHE A 55 -0.72 3.93 3.06
N TRP A 56 -0.59 3.80 4.38
CA TRP A 56 -1.75 3.74 5.29
C TRP A 56 -2.55 5.06 5.31
N SER A 57 -1.86 6.20 5.37
CA SER A 57 -2.51 7.52 5.33
C SER A 57 -3.34 7.72 4.06
N HIS A 58 -2.90 7.22 2.91
CA HIS A 58 -3.69 7.28 1.67
C HIS A 58 -4.94 6.39 1.75
N LEU A 59 -4.84 5.20 2.34
CA LEU A 59 -5.99 4.31 2.53
C LEU A 59 -7.04 4.93 3.46
N GLU A 60 -6.61 5.55 4.57
CA GLU A 60 -7.51 6.23 5.51
C GLU A 60 -8.13 7.50 4.88
N GLY A 61 -7.34 8.27 4.12
CA GLY A 61 -7.84 9.42 3.37
C GLY A 61 -8.92 9.04 2.34
N MET A 62 -8.76 7.89 1.66
CA MET A 62 -9.81 7.34 0.79
C MET A 62 -11.06 6.94 1.57
N SER A 63 -10.92 6.44 2.79
CA SER A 63 -12.05 6.06 3.65
C SER A 63 -12.90 7.25 4.09
N THR A 64 -12.35 8.47 4.13
CA THR A 64 -13.07 9.67 4.61
C THR A 64 -13.85 10.38 3.50
N THR A 65 -13.59 10.06 2.23
CA THR A 65 -14.24 10.70 1.06
C THR A 65 -15.47 9.91 0.57
N LEU A 66 -15.84 8.84 1.27
CA LEU A 66 -17.04 8.02 0.99
C LEU A 66 -18.10 8.11 2.10
N GLY A 67 -18.05 9.16 2.93
CA GLY A 67 -19.07 9.50 3.93
C GLY A 67 -20.10 10.48 3.40
#